data_AF-A0A975FTZ6-F1
#
_entry.id   AF-A0A975FTZ6-F1
#
_cell.length_a   1.000
_cell.length_b   1.000
_cell.length_c   1.000
_cell.angle_alpha   90.00
_cell.angle_beta   90.00
_cell.angle_gamma   90.00
#
_symmetry.space_group_name_H-M   'P 1'
#
loop_
_entity.id
_entity.type
_entity.pdbx_description
1 polymer ?
#
loop_
_entity_poly.entity_id
_entity_poly.type
_entity_poly.pdbx_seq_one_letter_code
_entity_poly.pdbx_strand_id
1 'polypeptide(L)'
;MGRQRLTYHVENPLLKVVYRADKAEQKSVQRFLSVDPLAEKYPSWSPYNYTMNNPVRYVDPTGMVVEDPIYGKNFWGNLKYLGDDGTNNGRVYFVSGQTKRDVKNATANGEFYSGDLSSSDEVSSIPSQMIFSVDQSLQSTLSSNKENGGHSTFSSFETTQWDEGPAVTNRDLGDGRREVKGSVQPFVVDGDKLDIDMSNLDVYYHIHPDTQGLGSSTPSNYSRNINGRNIRRGDIPYQADLERSGYNGNPFVVGARDNRVNFYNGRGSVMKVKYQQFKITLLSEFISHLRF
;
A
#
# COMPACT_ATOMS: atom_id res chain seq x y z
N MET A 1 3.22 -44.74 46.23
CA MET A 1 4.40 -44.46 45.39
C MET A 1 4.20 -45.16 44.05
N GLY A 2 4.29 -44.42 42.94
CA GLY A 2 4.18 -44.98 41.59
C GLY A 2 4.00 -43.86 40.56
N ARG A 3 5.10 -43.39 39.98
CA ARG A 3 5.18 -42.33 38.96
C ARG A 3 5.03 -42.95 37.57
N GLN A 4 4.09 -42.47 36.75
CA GLN A 4 4.04 -42.83 35.32
C GLN A 4 4.89 -41.87 34.49
N ARG A 5 5.57 -42.45 33.49
CA ARG A 5 6.57 -41.86 32.60
C ARG A 5 5.86 -41.46 31.30
N LEU A 6 5.93 -40.18 30.91
CA LEU A 6 5.41 -39.71 29.62
C LEU A 6 6.47 -39.97 28.55
N THR A 7 6.14 -40.77 27.54
CA THR A 7 6.95 -40.95 26.32
C THR A 7 6.22 -40.24 25.19
N TYR A 8 6.86 -39.25 24.55
CA TYR A 8 6.28 -38.54 23.40
C TYR A 8 6.47 -39.40 22.15
N HIS A 9 5.37 -39.82 21.52
CA HIS A 9 5.38 -40.30 20.14
C HIS A 9 5.07 -39.13 19.21
N VAL A 10 6.02 -38.78 18.35
CA VAL A 10 5.89 -37.73 17.32
C VAL A 10 5.36 -38.39 16.05
N GLU A 11 4.05 -38.44 15.85
CA GLU A 11 3.44 -38.61 14.52
C GLU A 11 2.05 -37.93 14.53
N ASN A 12 1.94 -36.75 13.91
CA ASN A 12 0.65 -36.17 13.54
C ASN A 12 0.18 -36.85 12.25
N PRO A 13 -0.90 -37.65 12.22
CA PRO A 13 -1.54 -37.97 10.95
C PRO A 13 -2.40 -36.77 10.51
N LEU A 14 -2.29 -36.44 9.22
CA LEU A 14 -3.10 -35.47 8.51
C LEU A 14 -4.60 -35.71 8.75
N LEU A 15 -5.36 -34.62 8.92
CA LEU A 15 -6.81 -34.52 9.09
C LEU A 15 -7.60 -35.71 8.51
N LYS A 16 -8.36 -36.39 9.38
CA LYS A 16 -9.37 -37.38 9.00
C LYS A 16 -10.76 -36.83 9.28
N VAL A 17 -11.48 -36.40 8.25
CA VAL A 17 -12.89 -36.07 8.36
C VAL A 17 -13.68 -37.38 8.40
N VAL A 18 -14.44 -37.61 9.49
CA VAL A 18 -15.36 -38.74 9.64
C VAL A 18 -16.76 -38.16 9.78
N TYR A 19 -17.65 -38.47 8.84
CA TYR A 19 -19.08 -38.20 9.00
C TYR A 19 -19.73 -39.41 9.70
N ARG A 20 -20.41 -39.18 10.83
CA ARG A 20 -21.36 -40.13 11.43
C ARG A 20 -22.69 -39.43 11.64
N ALA A 21 -23.76 -40.05 11.15
CA ALA A 21 -25.09 -39.46 10.96
C ALA A 21 -26.05 -39.67 12.16
N ASP A 22 -25.54 -39.96 13.35
CA ASP A 22 -26.37 -40.44 14.48
C ASP A 22 -26.17 -39.67 15.79
N LYS A 23 -25.41 -38.57 15.80
CA LYS A 23 -25.32 -37.66 16.95
C LYS A 23 -25.53 -36.22 16.51
N ALA A 24 -26.47 -35.52 17.14
CA ALA A 24 -26.59 -34.07 17.04
C ALA A 24 -25.38 -33.45 17.73
N GLU A 25 -24.26 -33.37 17.02
CA GLU A 25 -23.13 -32.55 17.42
C GLU A 25 -23.54 -31.08 17.31
N GLN A 26 -23.25 -30.32 18.36
CA GLN A 26 -23.55 -28.91 18.50
C GLN A 26 -23.08 -28.17 17.23
N LYS A 27 -24.01 -27.50 16.53
CA LYS A 27 -23.66 -26.49 15.52
C LYS A 27 -22.63 -25.58 16.17
N SER A 28 -21.45 -25.46 15.56
CA SER A 28 -20.43 -24.53 16.00
C SER A 28 -21.08 -23.18 16.29
N VAL A 29 -21.03 -22.74 17.54
CA VAL A 29 -21.50 -21.41 17.91
C VAL A 29 -20.45 -20.44 17.37
N GLN A 30 -20.75 -19.75 16.29
CA GLN A 30 -19.88 -18.77 15.64
C GLN A 30 -19.98 -17.40 16.34
N ARG A 31 -19.96 -17.40 17.68
CA ARG A 31 -20.04 -16.21 18.54
C ARG A 31 -19.01 -16.34 19.65
N PHE A 32 -18.62 -15.22 20.24
CA PHE A 32 -17.77 -15.26 21.43
C PHE A 32 -18.47 -16.00 22.58
N LEU A 33 -17.68 -16.78 23.31
CA LEU A 33 -18.14 -17.55 24.47
C LEU A 33 -18.19 -16.71 25.77
N SER A 34 -17.64 -15.49 25.71
CA SER A 34 -17.66 -14.47 26.75
C SER A 34 -17.99 -13.11 26.14
N VAL A 35 -18.41 -12.14 26.96
CA VAL A 35 -18.65 -10.76 26.54
C VAL A 35 -17.37 -10.18 25.93
N ASP A 36 -17.49 -9.54 24.77
CA ASP A 36 -16.44 -8.73 24.16
C ASP A 36 -16.01 -7.62 25.16
N PRO A 37 -14.72 -7.55 25.57
CA PRO A 37 -14.21 -6.48 26.43
C PRO A 37 -14.46 -5.06 25.92
N LEU A 38 -14.76 -4.88 24.62
CA LEU A 38 -15.08 -3.60 23.99
C LEU A 38 -16.57 -3.41 23.69
N ALA A 39 -17.46 -4.25 24.24
CA ALA A 39 -18.90 -4.15 24.02
C ALA A 39 -19.48 -2.76 24.29
N GLU A 40 -18.93 -2.01 25.26
CA GLU A 40 -19.36 -0.65 25.59
C GLU A 40 -19.12 0.37 24.46
N LYS A 41 -18.18 0.11 23.54
CA LYS A 41 -17.92 0.98 22.38
C LYS A 41 -18.94 0.79 21.26
N TYR A 42 -19.73 -0.29 21.28
CA TYR A 42 -20.71 -0.63 20.25
C TYR A 42 -22.11 -0.92 20.84
N PRO A 43 -22.77 0.09 21.45
CA PRO A 43 -24.02 -0.11 22.20
C PRO A 43 -25.20 -0.60 21.34
N SER A 44 -25.13 -0.42 20.02
CA SER A 44 -26.15 -0.89 19.07
C SER A 44 -25.95 -2.34 18.62
N TRP A 45 -24.86 -2.99 19.05
CA TRP A 45 -24.50 -4.35 18.65
C TRP A 45 -24.47 -5.29 19.85
N SER A 46 -24.72 -6.58 19.60
CA SER A 46 -24.67 -7.58 20.66
C SER A 46 -23.25 -7.67 21.24
N PRO A 47 -23.09 -7.76 22.58
CA PRO A 47 -21.78 -7.96 23.24
C PRO A 47 -21.10 -9.31 22.90
N TYR A 48 -21.77 -10.15 22.09
CA TYR A 48 -21.28 -11.44 21.62
C TYR A 48 -21.23 -11.50 20.09
N ASN A 49 -21.20 -10.35 19.41
CA ASN A 49 -21.10 -10.29 17.96
C ASN A 49 -19.70 -10.72 17.51
N TYR A 50 -19.63 -11.61 16.52
CA TYR A 50 -18.39 -11.99 15.84
C TYR A 50 -18.42 -11.36 14.44
N THR A 51 -17.40 -10.57 14.07
CA THR A 51 -17.21 -10.04 12.69
C THR A 51 -18.34 -9.15 12.15
N MET A 52 -19.08 -8.44 13.00
CA MET A 52 -20.30 -7.70 12.62
C MET A 52 -21.32 -8.58 11.87
N ASN A 53 -21.36 -9.88 12.19
CA ASN A 53 -22.08 -10.94 11.48
C ASN A 53 -21.68 -11.13 10.00
N ASN A 54 -20.49 -10.72 9.57
CA ASN A 54 -19.98 -10.93 8.21
C ASN A 54 -18.57 -11.57 8.20
N PRO A 55 -18.47 -12.87 8.53
CA PRO A 55 -17.19 -13.57 8.67
C PRO A 55 -16.49 -13.89 7.34
N VAL A 56 -17.14 -13.56 6.21
CA VAL A 56 -16.57 -13.69 4.86
C VAL A 56 -15.77 -12.45 4.49
N ARG A 57 -16.16 -11.29 5.04
CA ARG A 57 -15.53 -9.99 4.79
C ARG A 57 -14.58 -9.58 5.92
N TYR A 58 -14.86 -10.00 7.15
CA TYR A 58 -14.08 -9.69 8.34
C TYR A 58 -13.75 -10.99 9.06
N VAL A 59 -12.55 -11.13 9.60
CA VAL A 59 -12.23 -12.17 10.58
C VAL A 59 -12.08 -11.45 11.93
N ASP A 60 -12.29 -12.15 13.05
CA ASP A 60 -12.07 -11.59 14.41
C ASP A 60 -11.26 -12.50 15.39
N PRO A 61 -10.06 -13.06 15.07
CA PRO A 61 -9.01 -13.48 16.00
C PRO A 61 -8.86 -12.81 17.38
N THR A 62 -9.05 -11.50 17.60
CA THR A 62 -8.67 -10.86 18.90
C THR A 62 -9.63 -9.85 19.53
N GLY A 63 -10.61 -9.28 18.82
CA GLY A 63 -11.63 -8.39 19.40
C GLY A 63 -11.20 -6.96 19.77
N MET A 64 -10.12 -6.37 19.21
CA MET A 64 -9.66 -5.00 19.55
C MET A 64 -9.10 -4.14 18.38
N VAL A 65 -9.72 -2.96 18.16
CA VAL A 65 -9.39 -1.67 17.47
C VAL A 65 -8.43 -1.62 16.23
N VAL A 66 -8.89 -0.90 15.18
CA VAL A 66 -8.16 -0.49 13.95
C VAL A 66 -7.26 0.73 14.24
N GLU A 67 -6.05 0.80 13.64
CA GLU A 67 -5.11 1.94 13.76
C GLU A 67 -4.87 2.56 12.36
N ASP A 68 -4.78 3.90 12.26
CA ASP A 68 -4.41 4.65 11.05
C ASP A 68 -3.04 5.34 11.27
N PRO A 69 -1.95 4.63 10.97
CA PRO A 69 -0.65 5.01 11.48
C PRO A 69 0.04 6.05 10.62
N ILE A 70 0.70 6.98 11.30
CA ILE A 70 1.44 8.09 10.73
C ILE A 70 2.94 7.84 10.90
N TYR A 71 3.66 7.76 9.80
CA TYR A 71 5.09 7.48 9.73
C TYR A 71 5.89 8.68 9.23
N GLY A 72 7.04 8.94 9.86
CA GLY A 72 7.98 9.95 9.40
C GLY A 72 9.35 9.37 9.06
N LYS A 73 9.98 9.87 8.00
CA LYS A 73 11.35 9.49 7.63
C LYS A 73 12.37 10.06 8.63
N ASN A 74 13.24 9.23 9.19
CA ASN A 74 14.35 9.67 10.04
C ASN A 74 15.55 10.15 9.21
N PHE A 75 16.60 10.66 9.88
CA PHE A 75 17.81 11.17 9.22
C PHE A 75 18.52 10.11 8.34
N TRP A 76 18.46 8.84 8.74
CA TRP A 76 19.06 7.69 8.04
C TRP A 76 18.17 7.14 6.91
N GLY A 77 17.00 7.75 6.73
CA GLY A 77 16.03 7.41 5.71
C GLY A 77 15.15 6.20 5.99
N ASN A 78 15.11 5.72 7.23
CA ASN A 78 14.14 4.72 7.67
C ASN A 78 12.85 5.40 8.13
N LEU A 79 11.72 4.70 8.01
CA LEU A 79 10.44 5.14 8.54
C LEU A 79 10.38 4.91 10.05
N LYS A 80 9.76 5.84 10.76
CA LYS A 80 9.51 5.78 12.20
C LYS A 80 8.04 6.07 12.44
N TYR A 81 7.35 5.20 13.16
CA TYR A 81 6.01 5.44 13.67
C TYR A 81 6.00 6.68 14.56
N LEU A 82 5.05 7.58 14.33
CA LEU A 82 4.89 8.82 15.08
C LEU A 82 3.61 8.82 15.91
N GLY A 83 2.52 8.25 15.39
CA GLY A 83 1.23 8.19 16.06
C GLY A 83 0.12 7.82 15.08
N ASP A 84 -1.10 8.22 15.39
CA ASP A 84 -2.33 7.81 14.71
C ASP A 84 -3.28 9.02 14.58
N ASP A 85 -4.15 9.06 13.58
CA ASP A 85 -5.16 10.13 13.40
C ASP A 85 -6.54 9.80 14.01
N GLY A 86 -6.76 8.54 14.40
CA GLY A 86 -7.95 8.01 15.03
C GLY A 86 -9.16 7.87 14.10
N THR A 87 -8.99 8.00 12.79
CA THR A 87 -10.12 8.05 11.84
C THR A 87 -10.59 6.67 11.37
N ASN A 88 -9.76 5.64 11.50
CA ASN A 88 -9.95 4.26 11.06
C ASN A 88 -10.35 4.12 9.58
N ASN A 89 -9.70 4.89 8.71
CA ASN A 89 -9.95 4.92 7.28
C ASN A 89 -9.08 3.93 6.47
N GLY A 90 -8.24 3.13 7.15
CA GLY A 90 -7.44 2.06 6.53
C GLY A 90 -6.22 2.58 5.78
N ARG A 91 -5.80 3.82 6.06
CA ARG A 91 -4.68 4.47 5.38
C ARG A 91 -3.44 4.49 6.25
N VAL A 92 -2.30 4.45 5.57
CA VAL A 92 -1.00 4.72 6.16
C VAL A 92 -0.51 6.05 5.64
N TYR A 93 -0.14 6.94 6.56
CA TYR A 93 0.37 8.27 6.23
C TYR A 93 1.89 8.32 6.31
N PHE A 94 2.50 9.00 5.34
CA PHE A 94 3.93 9.29 5.30
C PHE A 94 4.11 10.81 5.34
N VAL A 95 4.67 11.29 6.44
CA VAL A 95 4.83 12.72 6.71
C VAL A 95 6.29 13.17 6.74
N SER A 96 6.53 14.39 6.27
CA SER A 96 7.84 15.05 6.26
C SER A 96 7.75 16.49 6.80
N GLY A 97 8.87 17.22 6.74
CA GLY A 97 8.88 18.66 7.03
C GLY A 97 8.25 19.09 8.35
N GLN A 98 7.38 20.08 8.28
CA GLN A 98 6.66 20.65 9.41
C GLN A 98 5.56 19.71 9.91
N THR A 99 4.75 19.10 9.02
CA THR A 99 3.70 18.16 9.42
C THR A 99 4.25 17.03 10.27
N LYS A 100 5.42 16.49 9.93
CA LYS A 100 6.10 15.47 10.74
C LYS A 100 6.37 15.93 12.18
N ARG A 101 6.76 17.19 12.37
CA ARG A 101 7.05 17.75 13.70
C ARG A 101 5.75 17.91 14.48
N ASP A 102 4.71 18.37 13.81
CA ASP A 102 3.40 18.61 14.41
C ASP A 102 2.77 17.30 14.87
N VAL A 103 2.77 16.27 14.02
CA VAL A 103 2.34 14.91 14.38
C VAL A 103 3.10 14.43 15.60
N LYS A 104 4.44 14.44 15.55
CA LYS A 104 5.27 13.96 16.65
C LYS A 104 4.97 14.66 17.98
N ASN A 105 4.67 15.96 17.95
CA ASN A 105 4.38 16.73 19.15
C ASN A 105 2.98 16.42 19.68
N ALA A 106 1.97 16.35 18.81
CA ALA A 106 0.59 16.07 19.19
C ALA A 106 0.44 14.65 19.76
N THR A 107 1.09 13.66 19.15
CA THR A 107 0.93 12.26 19.52
C THR A 107 1.85 11.81 20.66
N ALA A 108 2.73 12.70 21.15
CA ALA A 108 3.72 12.38 22.19
C ALA A 108 3.09 11.85 23.49
N ASN A 109 1.86 12.26 23.79
CA ASN A 109 1.11 11.86 24.98
C ASN A 109 0.09 10.74 24.69
N GLY A 110 0.17 10.11 23.51
CA GLY A 110 -0.77 9.07 23.07
C GLY A 110 -2.11 9.62 22.54
N GLU A 111 -2.19 10.92 22.27
CA GLU A 111 -3.35 11.53 21.62
C GLU A 111 -3.33 11.30 20.11
N PHE A 112 -4.50 11.32 19.48
CA PHE A 112 -4.63 11.28 18.04
C PHE A 112 -4.24 12.62 17.43
N TYR A 113 -3.60 12.58 16.25
CA TYR A 113 -3.32 13.76 15.46
C TYR A 113 -4.59 14.25 14.76
N SER A 114 -4.96 15.50 15.00
CA SER A 114 -6.17 16.13 14.43
C SER A 114 -5.89 17.20 13.38
N GLY A 115 -4.63 17.33 12.94
CA GLY A 115 -4.24 18.27 11.90
C GLY A 115 -4.53 17.76 10.48
N ASP A 116 -4.23 18.60 9.49
CA ASP A 116 -4.47 18.27 8.08
C ASP A 116 -3.49 17.20 7.57
N LEU A 117 -4.03 16.09 7.09
CA LEU A 117 -3.32 15.00 6.44
C LEU A 117 -3.70 14.84 4.96
N SER A 118 -4.28 15.88 4.35
CA SER A 118 -4.47 15.94 2.90
C SER A 118 -3.11 15.88 2.18
N SER A 119 -3.10 15.27 0.99
CA SER A 119 -1.88 15.10 0.21
C SER A 119 -1.23 16.44 -0.12
N SER A 120 0.08 16.54 0.10
CA SER A 120 0.85 17.78 -0.06
C SER A 120 2.33 17.49 -0.30
N ASP A 121 3.19 18.51 -0.32
CA ASP A 121 4.65 18.28 -0.35
C ASP A 121 5.20 17.62 0.92
N GLU A 122 4.40 17.56 1.98
CA GLU A 122 4.81 16.99 3.25
C GLU A 122 4.03 15.72 3.62
N VAL A 123 2.91 15.44 2.94
CA VAL A 123 2.02 14.33 3.29
C VAL A 123 1.72 13.49 2.06
N SER A 124 1.97 12.19 2.17
CA SER A 124 1.49 11.19 1.20
C SER A 124 0.73 10.11 1.97
N SER A 125 -0.34 9.56 1.41
CA SER A 125 -1.08 8.47 2.06
C SER A 125 -1.47 7.40 1.06
N ILE A 126 -1.57 6.16 1.53
CA ILE A 126 -1.94 5.00 0.72
C ILE A 126 -2.81 4.04 1.53
N PRO A 127 -3.72 3.29 0.88
CA PRO A 127 -4.41 2.19 1.54
C PRO A 127 -3.43 1.04 1.83
N SER A 128 -3.47 0.49 3.04
CA SER A 128 -2.50 -0.53 3.50
C SER A 128 -2.49 -1.78 2.61
N GLN A 129 -3.67 -2.20 2.15
CA GLN A 129 -3.89 -3.37 1.28
C GLN A 129 -3.26 -3.25 -0.13
N MET A 130 -2.93 -2.05 -0.60
CA MET A 130 -2.29 -1.87 -1.92
C MET A 130 -0.92 -2.57 -2.00
N ILE A 131 -0.31 -2.92 -0.87
CA ILE A 131 0.99 -3.60 -0.84
C ILE A 131 1.03 -4.91 -1.62
N PHE A 132 -0.05 -5.68 -1.67
CA PHE A 132 -0.05 -6.95 -2.40
C PHE A 132 0.09 -6.75 -3.90
N SER A 133 -0.68 -5.82 -4.46
CA SER A 133 -0.61 -5.47 -5.88
C SER A 133 0.71 -4.80 -6.24
N VAL A 134 1.24 -3.94 -5.35
CA VAL A 134 2.57 -3.33 -5.55
C VAL A 134 3.66 -4.37 -5.57
N ASP A 135 3.65 -5.33 -4.63
CA ASP A 135 4.66 -6.40 -4.59
C ASP A 135 4.53 -7.33 -5.78
N GLN A 136 3.30 -7.67 -6.19
CA GLN A 136 3.04 -8.43 -7.41
C GLN A 136 3.58 -7.71 -8.64
N SER A 137 3.28 -6.42 -8.81
CA SER A 137 3.80 -5.58 -9.89
C SER A 137 5.31 -5.53 -9.92
N LEU A 138 5.96 -5.47 -8.74
CA LEU A 138 7.41 -5.51 -8.64
C LEU A 138 7.97 -6.85 -9.12
N GLN A 139 7.38 -7.98 -8.70
CA GLN A 139 7.80 -9.31 -9.19
C GLN A 139 7.57 -9.47 -10.70
N SER A 140 6.43 -8.99 -11.21
CA SER A 140 6.15 -8.97 -12.65
C SER A 140 7.20 -8.15 -13.40
N THR A 141 7.55 -6.97 -12.88
CA THR A 141 8.57 -6.10 -13.48
C THR A 141 9.97 -6.74 -13.45
N LEU A 142 10.34 -7.40 -12.36
CA LEU A 142 11.61 -8.11 -12.23
C LEU A 142 11.71 -9.31 -13.20
N SER A 143 10.57 -9.94 -13.52
CA SER A 143 10.53 -11.09 -14.43
C SER A 143 10.42 -10.70 -15.90
N SER A 144 9.62 -9.68 -16.24
CA SER A 144 9.37 -9.28 -17.63
C SER A 144 10.29 -8.15 -18.12
N ASN A 145 10.93 -7.44 -17.21
CA ASN A 145 11.69 -6.21 -17.46
C ASN A 145 10.84 -5.12 -18.16
N LYS A 146 9.53 -5.13 -17.93
CA LYS A 146 8.55 -4.14 -18.39
C LYS A 146 7.99 -3.37 -17.20
N GLU A 147 7.59 -2.12 -17.42
CA GLU A 147 6.91 -1.35 -16.36
C GLU A 147 5.53 -1.94 -16.08
N ASN A 148 5.24 -2.12 -14.80
CA ASN A 148 3.92 -2.50 -14.29
C ASN A 148 3.41 -1.39 -13.38
N GLY A 149 2.10 -1.33 -13.16
CA GLY A 149 1.51 -0.33 -12.27
C GLY A 149 0.04 -0.58 -12.04
N GLY A 150 -0.57 0.28 -11.24
CA GLY A 150 -1.97 0.17 -10.91
C GLY A 150 -2.45 1.38 -10.14
N HIS A 151 -3.72 1.35 -9.73
CA HIS A 151 -4.33 2.42 -8.98
C HIS A 151 -5.44 1.93 -8.05
N SER A 152 -5.77 2.73 -7.05
CA SER A 152 -6.98 2.64 -6.25
C SER A 152 -7.83 3.91 -6.41
N THR A 153 -9.10 3.82 -6.06
CA THR A 153 -10.02 4.97 -6.01
C THR A 153 -10.58 5.12 -4.60
N PHE A 154 -11.08 6.31 -4.24
CA PHE A 154 -11.70 6.48 -2.91
C PHE A 154 -12.97 5.62 -2.75
N SER A 155 -13.62 5.27 -3.86
CA SER A 155 -14.77 4.35 -3.85
C SER A 155 -14.38 2.88 -3.65
N SER A 156 -13.12 2.50 -3.85
CA SER A 156 -12.64 1.13 -3.63
C SER A 156 -11.19 1.11 -3.19
N PHE A 157 -10.93 0.62 -1.98
CA PHE A 157 -9.57 0.32 -1.51
C PHE A 157 -8.87 -0.79 -2.31
N GLU A 158 -9.60 -1.46 -3.22
CA GLU A 158 -9.05 -2.40 -4.18
C GLU A 158 -8.10 -1.71 -5.16
N THR A 159 -7.06 -2.45 -5.56
CA THR A 159 -6.12 -1.99 -6.56
C THR A 159 -6.46 -2.61 -7.92
N THR A 160 -6.75 -1.76 -8.90
CA THR A 160 -6.84 -2.17 -10.30
C THR A 160 -5.44 -2.17 -10.90
N GLN A 161 -4.98 -3.36 -11.27
CA GLN A 161 -3.73 -3.58 -11.99
C GLN A 161 -3.88 -3.16 -13.45
N TRP A 162 -2.91 -2.42 -13.98
CA TRP A 162 -2.88 -2.06 -15.40
C TRP A 162 -2.18 -3.13 -16.24
N ASP A 163 -2.46 -3.11 -17.53
CA ASP A 163 -1.70 -3.85 -18.54
C ASP A 163 -0.21 -3.49 -18.45
N GLU A 164 0.64 -4.50 -18.64
CA GLU A 164 2.08 -4.28 -18.65
C GLU A 164 2.51 -3.37 -19.81
N GLY A 165 3.50 -2.52 -19.54
CA GLY A 165 4.08 -1.65 -20.54
C GLY A 165 4.78 -2.43 -21.67
N PRO A 166 5.10 -1.77 -22.80
CA PRO A 166 5.99 -2.34 -23.80
C PRO A 166 7.38 -2.66 -23.22
N ALA A 167 8.11 -3.54 -23.91
CA ALA A 167 9.50 -3.83 -23.59
C ALA A 167 10.34 -2.54 -23.56
N VAL A 168 11.24 -2.44 -22.58
CA VAL A 168 12.17 -1.33 -22.48
C VAL A 168 13.01 -1.26 -23.75
N THR A 169 13.16 -0.05 -24.28
CA THR A 169 14.02 0.23 -25.42
C THR A 169 15.34 0.84 -24.96
N ASN A 170 16.44 0.41 -25.58
CA ASN A 170 17.79 0.94 -25.38
C ASN A 170 18.32 1.45 -26.71
N ARG A 171 18.60 2.74 -26.81
CA ARG A 171 19.11 3.38 -28.02
C ARG A 171 20.46 4.04 -27.74
N ASP A 172 21.48 3.66 -28.50
CA ASP A 172 22.74 4.40 -28.54
C ASP A 172 22.56 5.68 -29.36
N LEU A 173 22.98 6.82 -28.81
CA LEU A 173 22.89 8.12 -29.47
C LEU A 173 24.14 8.48 -30.27
N GLY A 174 25.18 7.64 -30.25
CA GLY A 174 26.38 7.78 -31.09
C GLY A 174 27.45 8.73 -30.55
N ASP A 175 27.24 9.31 -29.37
CA ASP A 175 28.19 10.21 -28.67
C ASP A 175 28.56 9.70 -27.27
N GLY A 176 28.43 8.39 -27.06
CA GLY A 176 28.62 7.74 -25.76
C GLY A 176 27.41 7.85 -24.82
N ARG A 177 26.35 8.56 -25.21
CA ARG A 177 25.07 8.58 -24.47
C ARG A 177 24.16 7.44 -24.92
N ARG A 178 23.42 6.89 -23.96
CA ARG A 178 22.34 5.92 -24.20
C ARG A 178 21.01 6.51 -23.74
N GLU A 179 19.99 6.34 -24.55
CA GLU A 179 18.60 6.60 -24.21
C GLU A 179 17.94 5.27 -23.83
N VAL A 180 17.46 5.18 -22.60
CA VAL A 180 16.70 4.04 -22.12
C VAL A 180 15.29 4.51 -21.82
N LYS A 181 14.29 3.82 -22.39
CA LYS A 181 12.89 4.20 -22.27
C LYS A 181 12.04 2.99 -21.88
N GLY A 182 11.52 3.04 -20.67
CA GLY A 182 10.35 2.30 -20.21
C GLY A 182 9.11 3.17 -20.29
N SER A 183 7.94 2.54 -20.30
CA SER A 183 6.67 3.23 -20.14
C SER A 183 5.61 2.23 -19.68
N VAL A 184 4.83 2.59 -18.67
CA VAL A 184 3.57 1.93 -18.35
C VAL A 184 2.44 2.48 -19.23
N GLN A 185 1.32 1.77 -19.30
CA GLN A 185 0.07 2.27 -19.86
C GLN A 185 -0.91 2.57 -18.72
N PRO A 186 -0.94 3.80 -18.18
CA PRO A 186 -1.82 4.12 -17.06
C PRO A 186 -3.28 3.88 -17.43
N PHE A 187 -4.06 3.30 -16.51
CA PHE A 187 -5.50 3.08 -16.64
C PHE A 187 -5.92 2.26 -17.87
N VAL A 188 -5.08 1.35 -18.34
CA VAL A 188 -5.44 0.38 -19.39
C VAL A 188 -5.58 -0.98 -18.75
N VAL A 189 -6.70 -1.67 -18.99
CA VAL A 189 -6.97 -3.03 -18.49
C VAL A 189 -7.57 -3.84 -19.63
N ASP A 190 -6.96 -4.98 -19.92
CA ASP A 190 -7.38 -5.88 -21.01
C ASP A 190 -7.44 -5.18 -22.39
N GLY A 191 -6.55 -4.20 -22.60
CA GLY A 191 -6.46 -3.37 -23.80
C GLY A 191 -7.40 -2.16 -23.80
N ASP A 192 -8.31 -2.05 -22.84
CA ASP A 192 -9.30 -0.97 -22.76
C ASP A 192 -8.83 0.15 -21.84
N LYS A 193 -8.88 1.38 -22.35
CA LYS A 193 -8.60 2.59 -21.55
C LYS A 193 -9.80 2.89 -20.66
N LEU A 194 -9.58 2.82 -19.34
CA LEU A 194 -10.56 3.19 -18.34
C LEU A 194 -10.76 4.71 -18.31
N ASP A 195 -12.02 5.12 -18.24
CA ASP A 195 -12.42 6.49 -17.94
C ASP A 195 -12.52 6.64 -16.41
N ILE A 196 -11.53 7.32 -15.83
CA ILE A 196 -11.43 7.50 -14.37
C ILE A 196 -11.68 8.96 -14.07
N ASP A 197 -12.65 9.22 -13.17
CA ASP A 197 -12.79 10.53 -12.55
C ASP A 197 -11.56 10.81 -11.67
N MET A 198 -10.71 11.74 -12.11
CA MET A 198 -9.47 12.10 -11.42
C MET A 198 -9.72 12.63 -10.00
N SER A 199 -10.90 13.16 -9.70
CA SER A 199 -11.26 13.56 -8.34
C SER A 199 -11.55 12.37 -7.42
N ASN A 200 -11.88 11.21 -7.98
CA ASN A 200 -12.07 9.94 -7.26
C ASN A 200 -10.82 9.05 -7.26
N LEU A 201 -9.76 9.43 -7.99
CA LEU A 201 -8.49 8.72 -7.96
C LEU A 201 -7.81 8.94 -6.59
N ASP A 202 -7.53 7.84 -5.88
CA ASP A 202 -6.91 7.89 -4.56
C ASP A 202 -5.38 7.92 -4.70
N VAL A 203 -4.81 6.82 -5.19
CA VAL A 203 -3.39 6.74 -5.49
C VAL A 203 -3.16 5.85 -6.70
N TYR A 204 -2.17 6.21 -7.51
CA TYR A 204 -1.61 5.32 -8.51
C TYR A 204 -0.13 5.11 -8.28
N TYR A 205 0.38 4.01 -8.80
CA TYR A 205 1.79 3.68 -8.74
C TYR A 205 2.27 2.99 -10.00
N HIS A 206 3.58 3.00 -10.17
CA HIS A 206 4.25 2.18 -11.19
C HIS A 206 5.63 1.74 -10.74
N ILE A 207 6.17 0.75 -11.42
CA ILE A 207 7.46 0.15 -11.12
C ILE A 207 8.43 0.42 -12.28
N HIS A 208 9.55 1.07 -12.00
CA HIS A 208 10.64 1.20 -12.96
C HIS A 208 11.47 -0.11 -13.00
N PRO A 209 11.66 -0.73 -14.18
CA PRO A 209 12.45 -1.94 -14.34
C PRO A 209 13.95 -1.74 -14.07
N ASP A 210 14.64 -2.84 -13.80
CA ASP A 210 16.09 -2.85 -13.65
C ASP A 210 16.78 -2.84 -15.01
N THR A 211 17.00 -1.63 -15.52
CA THR A 211 17.66 -1.43 -16.81
C THR A 211 19.05 -0.86 -16.59
N GLN A 212 20.04 -1.53 -17.19
CA GLN A 212 21.43 -1.09 -17.12
C GLN A 212 21.59 0.24 -17.87
N GLY A 213 22.04 1.28 -17.15
CA GLY A 213 22.30 2.60 -17.73
C GLY A 213 21.33 3.72 -17.32
N LEU A 214 20.18 3.42 -16.70
CA LEU A 214 19.34 4.45 -16.09
C LEU A 214 19.98 4.99 -14.78
N GLY A 215 19.66 6.21 -14.34
CA GLY A 215 20.04 6.73 -13.02
C GLY A 215 19.19 6.12 -11.89
N SER A 216 19.28 6.62 -10.64
CA SER A 216 18.34 6.24 -9.55
C SER A 216 16.91 6.25 -10.07
N SER A 217 16.05 5.33 -9.60
CA SER A 217 14.65 5.21 -10.02
C SER A 217 13.83 6.37 -9.44
N THR A 218 14.11 7.57 -9.94
CA THR A 218 13.39 8.80 -9.70
C THR A 218 12.34 8.99 -10.77
N PRO A 219 11.19 9.61 -10.43
CA PRO A 219 10.24 10.09 -11.41
C PRO A 219 10.95 10.91 -12.48
N SER A 220 10.73 10.53 -13.73
CA SER A 220 11.28 11.17 -14.91
C SER A 220 10.67 12.56 -15.11
N ASN A 221 11.53 13.52 -15.47
CA ASN A 221 11.13 14.89 -15.78
C ASN A 221 11.80 15.32 -17.08
N TYR A 222 11.29 14.82 -18.20
CA TYR A 222 11.84 15.17 -19.50
C TYR A 222 11.23 16.49 -19.97
N SER A 223 12.09 17.45 -20.31
CA SER A 223 11.70 18.71 -20.92
C SER A 223 12.69 19.06 -22.04
N ARG A 224 12.18 19.39 -23.22
CA ARG A 224 13.00 19.84 -24.35
C ARG A 224 12.28 20.91 -25.17
N ASN A 225 12.99 21.96 -25.55
CA ASN A 225 12.50 22.90 -26.55
C ASN A 225 12.83 22.37 -27.95
N ILE A 226 11.82 22.24 -28.80
CA ILE A 226 11.95 21.88 -30.22
C ILE A 226 11.24 22.94 -31.04
N ASN A 227 11.99 23.70 -31.83
CA ASN A 227 11.47 24.74 -32.73
C ASN A 227 10.52 25.73 -32.02
N GLY A 228 10.88 26.18 -30.81
CA GLY A 228 10.07 27.12 -30.01
C GLY A 228 8.92 26.47 -29.23
N ARG A 229 8.68 25.16 -29.38
CA ARG A 229 7.70 24.41 -28.58
C ARG A 229 8.39 23.67 -27.45
N ASN A 230 7.93 23.90 -26.22
CA ASN A 230 8.37 23.13 -25.06
C ASN A 230 7.59 21.81 -25.00
N ILE A 231 8.29 20.70 -25.16
CA ILE A 231 7.76 19.35 -24.99
C ILE A 231 8.11 18.89 -23.58
N ARG A 232 7.10 18.53 -22.79
CA ARG A 232 7.26 17.94 -21.46
C ARG A 232 6.69 16.53 -21.46
N ARG A 233 7.44 15.56 -20.97
CA ARG A 233 7.06 14.13 -20.91
C ARG A 233 7.66 13.47 -19.67
N GLY A 234 7.17 12.30 -19.33
CA GLY A 234 7.60 11.53 -18.17
C GLY A 234 6.66 11.69 -16.99
N ASP A 235 7.07 11.15 -15.85
CA ASP A 235 6.23 10.96 -14.67
C ASP A 235 5.76 12.30 -14.08
N ILE A 236 6.67 13.26 -13.91
CA ILE A 236 6.35 14.56 -13.30
C ILE A 236 5.42 15.38 -14.19
N PRO A 237 5.68 15.55 -15.51
CA PRO A 237 4.72 16.21 -16.39
C PRO A 237 3.37 15.50 -16.50
N TYR A 238 3.35 14.17 -16.54
CA TYR A 238 2.10 13.41 -16.56
C TYR A 238 1.28 13.64 -15.30
N GLN A 239 1.91 13.56 -14.13
CA GLN A 239 1.28 13.87 -12.85
C GLN A 239 0.75 15.31 -12.80
N ALA A 240 1.52 16.29 -13.29
CA ALA A 240 1.06 17.68 -13.37
C ALA A 240 -0.17 17.84 -14.28
N ASP A 241 -0.34 16.98 -15.29
CA ASP A 241 -1.52 16.96 -16.15
C ASP A 241 -2.73 16.38 -15.40
N LEU A 242 -2.55 15.29 -14.65
CA LEU A 242 -3.60 14.71 -13.80
C LEU A 242 -4.06 15.67 -12.70
N GLU A 243 -3.14 16.41 -12.09
CA GLU A 243 -3.45 17.46 -11.10
C GLU A 243 -4.37 18.54 -11.67
N ARG A 244 -4.11 18.98 -12.91
CA ARG A 244 -5.00 19.94 -13.61
C ARG A 244 -6.35 19.33 -13.97
N SER A 245 -6.44 18.01 -14.05
CA SER A 245 -7.69 17.27 -14.26
C SER A 245 -8.41 16.92 -12.96
N GLY A 246 -7.87 17.25 -11.78
CA GLY A 246 -8.54 17.11 -10.49
C GLY A 246 -7.93 16.07 -9.54
N TYR A 247 -6.83 15.41 -9.91
CA TYR A 247 -6.14 14.47 -9.02
C TYR A 247 -5.29 15.22 -7.99
N ASN A 248 -5.53 14.99 -6.69
CA ASN A 248 -4.85 15.74 -5.63
C ASN A 248 -3.91 14.88 -4.77
N GLY A 249 -3.70 13.61 -5.14
CA GLY A 249 -2.84 12.69 -4.40
C GLY A 249 -1.37 12.74 -4.83
N ASN A 250 -0.51 12.14 -4.01
CA ASN A 250 0.88 11.87 -4.37
C ASN A 250 1.05 10.42 -4.84
N PRO A 251 1.25 10.17 -6.14
CA PRO A 251 1.60 8.85 -6.63
C PRO A 251 3.00 8.46 -6.17
N PHE A 252 3.34 7.19 -6.36
CA PHE A 252 4.68 6.71 -6.09
C PHE A 252 5.22 5.81 -7.18
N VAL A 253 6.53 5.89 -7.39
CA VAL A 253 7.27 4.97 -8.24
C VAL A 253 8.14 4.06 -7.38
N VAL A 254 8.14 2.76 -7.68
CA VAL A 254 9.06 1.80 -7.08
C VAL A 254 10.19 1.52 -8.05
N GLY A 255 11.43 1.69 -7.61
CA GLY A 255 12.61 1.29 -8.36
C GLY A 255 12.96 -0.16 -8.10
N ALA A 256 12.76 -1.04 -9.09
CA ALA A 256 13.19 -2.44 -8.99
C ALA A 256 14.71 -2.57 -8.78
N ARG A 257 15.48 -1.60 -9.30
CA ARG A 257 16.94 -1.59 -9.20
C ARG A 257 17.48 -1.04 -7.89
N ASP A 258 16.99 0.12 -7.46
CA ASP A 258 17.53 0.80 -6.28
C ASP A 258 16.74 0.51 -4.99
N ASN A 259 15.72 -0.35 -5.07
CA ASN A 259 14.87 -0.79 -3.96
C ASN A 259 14.31 0.39 -3.16
N ARG A 260 13.84 1.42 -3.87
CA ARG A 260 13.27 2.63 -3.27
C ARG A 260 11.87 2.89 -3.79
N VAL A 261 11.07 3.45 -2.91
CA VAL A 261 9.78 4.06 -3.24
C VAL A 261 9.99 5.57 -3.23
N ASN A 262 9.54 6.24 -4.28
CA ASN A 262 9.60 7.68 -4.40
C ASN A 262 8.21 8.23 -4.64
N PHE A 263 7.62 8.84 -3.60
CA PHE A 263 6.42 9.64 -3.71
C PHE A 263 6.75 10.94 -4.43
N TYR A 264 5.86 11.40 -5.28
CA TYR A 264 6.08 12.60 -6.08
C TYR A 264 4.76 13.29 -6.41
N ASN A 265 4.87 14.52 -6.93
CA ASN A 265 3.78 15.30 -7.47
C ASN A 265 4.23 16.00 -8.77
N GLY A 266 3.39 16.86 -9.33
CA GLY A 266 3.65 17.59 -10.58
C GLY A 266 4.82 18.57 -10.49
N ARG A 267 5.38 18.78 -9.30
CA ARG A 267 6.53 19.65 -9.02
C ARG A 267 7.82 18.87 -8.75
N GLY A 268 7.74 17.61 -8.35
CA GLY A 268 8.91 16.76 -8.17
C GLY A 268 8.75 15.66 -7.12
N SER A 269 9.88 15.08 -6.70
CA SER A 269 9.90 14.09 -5.61
C SER A 269 9.54 14.73 -4.27
N VAL A 270 8.62 14.09 -3.55
CA VAL A 270 8.11 14.48 -2.23
C VAL A 270 8.83 13.72 -1.13
N MET A 271 8.84 12.39 -1.22
CA MET A 271 9.49 11.54 -0.22
C MET A 271 10.08 10.28 -0.84
N LYS A 272 11.32 9.96 -0.45
CA LYS A 272 12.01 8.72 -0.86
C LYS A 272 12.28 7.81 0.34
N VAL A 273 11.80 6.57 0.29
CA VAL A 273 11.96 5.55 1.34
C VAL A 273 12.48 4.24 0.76
N LYS A 274 13.01 3.35 1.60
CA LYS A 274 13.41 2.00 1.16
C LYS A 274 12.16 1.14 0.95
N TYR A 275 12.11 0.38 -0.15
CA TYR A 275 11.00 -0.51 -0.46
C TYR A 275 10.75 -1.53 0.65
N GLN A 276 11.81 -2.11 1.22
CA GLN A 276 11.65 -3.06 2.33
C GLN A 276 10.96 -2.44 3.56
N GLN A 277 11.28 -1.18 3.89
CA GLN A 277 10.62 -0.51 5.01
C GLN A 277 9.17 -0.18 4.67
N PHE A 278 8.90 0.29 3.45
CA PHE A 278 7.56 0.53 2.94
C PHE A 278 6.70 -0.74 3.01
N LYS A 279 7.23 -1.86 2.50
CA LYS A 279 6.57 -3.18 2.51
C LYS A 279 6.31 -3.67 3.93
N ILE A 280 7.30 -3.63 4.81
CA ILE A 280 7.14 -4.06 6.21
C ILE A 280 6.09 -3.21 6.92
N THR A 281 6.14 -1.89 6.74
CA THR A 281 5.14 -0.98 7.30
C THR A 281 3.75 -1.37 6.82
N LEU A 282 3.50 -1.41 5.51
CA LEU A 282 2.15 -1.71 5.01
C LEU A 282 1.66 -3.12 5.32
N LEU A 283 2.54 -4.13 5.30
CA LEU A 283 2.17 -5.48 5.70
C LEU A 283 1.85 -5.55 7.19
N SER A 284 2.61 -4.86 8.04
CA SER A 284 2.33 -4.79 9.48
C SER A 284 0.94 -4.20 9.72
N GLU A 285 0.61 -3.12 9.01
CA GLU A 285 -0.71 -2.49 9.15
C GLU A 285 -1.81 -3.33 8.54
N PHE A 286 -1.64 -3.85 7.33
CA PHE A 286 -2.65 -4.73 6.77
C PHE A 286 -2.90 -5.97 7.66
N ILE A 287 -1.84 -6.54 8.23
CA ILE A 287 -1.98 -7.66 9.17
C ILE A 287 -2.61 -7.20 10.48
N SER A 288 -2.33 -6.01 11.02
CA SER A 288 -3.07 -5.49 12.17
C SER A 288 -4.56 -5.34 11.82
N HIS A 289 -4.87 -4.99 10.57
CA HIS A 289 -6.24 -4.91 10.04
C HIS A 289 -6.90 -6.26 9.72
N LEU A 290 -6.14 -7.36 9.66
CA LEU A 290 -6.64 -8.74 9.50
C LEU A 290 -6.52 -9.58 10.77
N ARG A 291 -5.86 -9.04 11.79
CA ARG A 291 -5.78 -9.56 13.16
C ARG A 291 -6.89 -9.02 14.04
N PHE A 292 -7.89 -8.40 13.41
CA PHE A 292 -9.25 -8.63 13.86
C PHE A 292 -9.41 -10.09 13.78
#